data_AF-A0A529HWH6-F1
#
_entry.id   AF-A0A529HWH6-F1
#
_cell.length_a   1.000
_cell.length_b   1.000
_cell.length_c   1.000
_cell.angle_alpha   90.00
_cell.angle_beta   90.00
_cell.angle_gamma   90.00
#
_symmetry.space_group_name_H-M   'P 1'
#
loop_
_entity.id
_entity.type
_entity.pdbx_description
1 polymer ?
#
loop_
_entity_poly.entity_id
_entity_poly.type
_entity_poly.pdbx_seq_one_letter_code
_entity_poly.pdbx_strand_id
1 'polypeptide(L)'
;IQAARLRDGSRRITHITEVIGMEGDVIITQDLVLYNIKGEDASGRLIGEHVSTGIGRPHFWDRARYYGEEQRLANALEAMEKRAD
;
A
#
# COMPACT_ATOMS: atom_id res chain seq x y z
N ILE A 1 2.00 -5.69 -7.03
CA ILE A 1 0.61 -5.59 -6.52
C ILE A 1 0.12 -6.98 -6.18
N GLN A 2 -0.36 -7.17 -4.95
CA GLN A 2 -0.98 -8.42 -4.53
C GLN A 2 -2.48 -8.21 -4.31
N ALA A 3 -3.28 -9.19 -4.73
CA ALA A 3 -4.72 -9.16 -4.54
C ALA A 3 -5.22 -10.53 -4.08
N ALA A 4 -6.17 -10.52 -3.15
CA ALA A 4 -6.78 -11.73 -2.60
C ALA A 4 -8.31 -11.65 -2.69
N ARG A 5 -8.95 -12.83 -2.65
CA ARG A 5 -10.38 -12.94 -2.40
C ARG A 5 -10.58 -13.03 -0.88
N LEU A 6 -11.39 -12.14 -0.32
CA LEU A 6 -11.68 -12.10 1.10
C LEU A 6 -12.89 -12.98 1.44
N ARG A 7 -13.16 -13.15 2.75
CA ARG A 7 -14.23 -14.03 3.24
C ARG A 7 -15.64 -13.59 2.83
N ASP A 8 -15.84 -12.30 2.57
CA ASP A 8 -17.09 -11.75 2.03
C ASP A 8 -17.23 -11.97 0.51
N GLY A 9 -16.30 -12.71 -0.10
CA GLY A 9 -16.26 -13.00 -1.53
C GLY A 9 -15.67 -11.88 -2.39
N SER A 10 -15.41 -10.70 -1.84
CA SER A 10 -14.85 -9.57 -2.59
C SER A 10 -13.38 -9.80 -2.96
N ARG A 11 -12.93 -9.28 -4.11
CA ARG A 11 -11.50 -9.26 -4.48
C ARG A 11 -10.93 -7.89 -4.13
N ARG A 12 -9.87 -7.86 -3.32
CA ARG A 12 -9.22 -6.62 -2.88
C ARG A 12 -7.72 -6.69 -3.15
N ILE A 13 -7.14 -5.54 -3.51
CA ILE A 13 -5.68 -5.34 -3.44
C ILE A 13 -5.32 -5.33 -1.96
N THR A 14 -4.45 -6.22 -1.53
CA THR A 14 -4.04 -6.35 -0.13
C THR A 14 -2.70 -5.69 0.13
N HIS A 15 -1.80 -5.69 -0.86
CA HIS A 15 -0.47 -5.10 -0.77
C HIS A 15 -0.10 -4.36 -2.05
N ILE A 16 0.41 -3.15 -1.89
CA ILE A 16 1.18 -2.42 -2.90
C ILE A 16 2.62 -2.44 -2.44
N THR A 17 3.45 -3.17 -3.18
CA THR A 17 4.83 -3.50 -2.81
C THR A 17 5.77 -2.97 -3.87
N GLU A 18 6.85 -2.31 -3.45
CA GLU A 18 7.98 -2.01 -4.31
C GLU A 18 9.04 -3.12 -4.24
N VAL A 19 9.63 -3.43 -5.39
CA VAL A 19 10.83 -4.28 -5.45
C VAL A 19 12.02 -3.34 -5.36
N ILE A 20 12.82 -3.49 -4.30
CA ILE A 20 13.96 -2.62 -4.04
C ILE A 20 15.20 -3.12 -4.77
N GLY A 21 15.34 -4.44 -4.91
CA GLY A 21 16.50 -5.05 -5.55
C GLY A 21 16.57 -6.54 -5.30
N MET A 22 17.80 -7.06 -5.35
CA MET A 22 18.11 -8.47 -5.10
C MET A 22 19.31 -8.58 -4.15
N GLU A 23 19.26 -9.54 -3.24
CA GLU A 23 20.41 -10.01 -2.47
C GLU A 23 20.73 -11.44 -2.91
N GLY A 24 21.77 -11.59 -3.72
CA GLY A 24 22.00 -12.83 -4.47
C GLY A 24 20.79 -13.15 -5.36
N ASP A 25 20.16 -14.31 -5.13
CA ASP A 25 18.97 -14.76 -5.87
C ASP A 25 17.65 -14.39 -5.18
N VAL A 26 17.69 -13.70 -4.04
CA VAL A 26 16.51 -13.33 -3.25
C VAL A 26 16.04 -11.94 -3.62
N ILE A 27 14.77 -11.80 -4.02
CA ILE A 27 14.15 -10.49 -4.28
C ILE A 27 13.85 -9.79 -2.95
N ILE A 28 14.32 -8.55 -2.82
CA ILE A 28 14.02 -7.70 -1.67
C ILE A 28 12.85 -6.78 -2.02
N THR A 29 11.86 -6.76 -1.14
CA THR A 29 10.61 -6.02 -1.33
C THR A 29 10.25 -5.20 -0.10
N GLN A 30 9.51 -4.12 -0.32
CA GLN A 30 8.96 -3.28 0.73
C GLN A 30 7.51 -2.93 0.43
N ASP A 31 6.63 -3.15 1.40
CA ASP A 31 5.24 -2.74 1.28
C ASP A 31 5.10 -1.24 1.52
N LEU A 32 4.39 -0.58 0.62
CA LEU A 32 4.07 0.84 0.68
C LEU A 32 2.64 1.07 1.17
N VAL A 33 1.72 0.16 0.82
CA VAL A 33 0.30 0.28 1.19
C VAL A 33 -0.26 -1.10 1.51
N LEU A 34 -1.01 -1.18 2.61
CA LEU A 34 -1.70 -2.38 3.08
C LEU A 34 -3.21 -2.15 3.07
N TYR A 35 -4.00 -3.19 2.83
CA TYR A 35 -5.43 -3.13 3.09
C TYR A 35 -5.74 -3.45 4.55
N ASN A 36 -6.27 -2.48 5.29
CA ASN A 36 -6.63 -2.60 6.69
C ASN A 36 -8.14 -2.86 6.83
N ILE A 37 -8.52 -4.06 7.29
CA ILE A 37 -9.90 -4.40 7.60
C ILE A 37 -10.27 -3.75 8.93
N LYS A 38 -11.29 -2.89 8.91
CA LYS A 38 -11.82 -2.17 10.08
C LYS A 38 -12.99 -2.89 10.74
N GLY A 39 -13.68 -3.74 9.99
CA GLY A 39 -14.82 -4.48 10.50
C GLY A 39 -15.67 -5.08 9.39
N GLU A 40 -16.93 -5.29 9.70
CA GLU A 40 -17.91 -5.94 8.84
C GLU A 40 -19.26 -5.23 9.00
N ASP A 41 -19.99 -5.03 7.91
CA ASP A 41 -21.34 -4.47 7.97
C ASP A 41 -22.39 -5.55 8.33
N ALA A 42 -23.64 -5.13 8.50
CA ALA A 42 -24.75 -6.02 8.86
C ALA A 42 -25.04 -7.12 7.83
N SER A 43 -24.54 -6.98 6.59
CA SER A 43 -24.69 -7.97 5.51
C SER A 43 -23.51 -8.93 5.39
N GLY A 44 -22.52 -8.79 6.25
CA GLY A 44 -21.32 -9.62 6.25
C GLY A 44 -20.21 -9.11 5.32
N ARG A 45 -20.34 -7.90 4.78
CA ARG A 45 -19.35 -7.31 3.88
C ARG A 45 -18.24 -6.64 4.67
N LEU A 46 -17.00 -6.89 4.29
CA LEU A 46 -15.85 -6.30 4.95
C LEU A 46 -15.74 -4.81 4.65
N ILE A 47 -15.58 -4.04 5.72
CA ILE A 47 -15.24 -2.63 5.69
C ILE A 47 -13.75 -2.51 5.96
N GLY A 48 -13.05 -1.78 5.11
CA GLY A 48 -11.63 -1.54 5.25
C GLY A 48 -11.13 -0.52 4.27
N GLU A 49 -9.92 -0.06 4.48
CA GLU A 49 -9.28 1.02 3.73
C GLU A 49 -7.82 0.67 3.40
N HIS A 50 -7.29 1.29 2.35
CA HIS A 50 -5.87 1.22 2.05
C HIS A 50 -5.11 2.20 2.94
N VAL A 51 -4.08 1.70 3.62
CA VAL A 51 -3.29 2.44 4.60
C VAL A 51 -1.83 2.41 4.19
N SER A 52 -1.18 3.57 4.15
CA SER A 52 0.26 3.69 3.93
C SER A 52 1.03 3.05 5.08
N THR A 53 2.17 2.43 4.78
CA THR A 53 3.08 1.87 5.79
C THR A 53 3.89 2.94 6.54
N GLY A 54 3.70 4.23 6.21
CA GLY A 54 4.44 5.36 6.78
C GLY A 54 5.73 5.69 6.02
N ILE A 55 5.97 5.03 4.88
CA ILE A 55 7.14 5.28 4.05
C ILE A 55 6.86 6.49 3.16
N GLY A 56 7.25 7.67 3.62
CA GLY A 56 7.03 8.92 2.88
C GLY A 56 7.91 9.08 1.63
N ARG A 57 9.03 8.36 1.54
CA ARG A 57 9.95 8.36 0.40
C ARG A 57 10.37 6.94 0.03
N PRO A 58 9.63 6.26 -0.85
CA PRO A 58 9.99 4.93 -1.34
C PRO A 58 11.34 4.92 -2.08
N HIS A 59 11.91 3.74 -2.32
CA HIS A 59 13.21 3.64 -3.00
C HIS A 59 13.22 4.24 -4.41
N PHE A 60 12.08 4.26 -5.10
CA PHE A 60 11.96 4.91 -6.41
C PHE A 60 11.74 6.44 -6.34
N TRP A 61 11.86 7.07 -5.16
CA TRP A 61 11.59 8.50 -4.96
C TRP A 61 12.36 9.39 -5.93
N ASP A 62 13.66 9.15 -6.12
CA ASP A 62 14.47 9.97 -7.04
C ASP A 62 14.00 9.85 -8.49
N ARG A 63 13.45 8.70 -8.89
CA ARG A 63 12.82 8.53 -10.20
C ARG A 63 11.51 9.31 -10.28
N ALA A 64 10.67 9.28 -9.23
CA ALA A 64 9.48 10.13 -9.19
C ALA A 64 9.85 11.61 -9.30
N ARG A 65 10.90 12.05 -8.58
CA ARG A 65 11.44 13.41 -8.65
C ARG A 65 11.94 13.79 -10.04
N TYR A 66 12.65 12.88 -10.70
CA TYR A 66 13.14 13.11 -12.07
C TYR A 66 11.98 13.42 -13.05
N TYR A 67 10.82 12.81 -12.83
CA TYR A 67 9.61 13.06 -13.63
C TYR A 67 8.70 14.16 -13.06
N GLY A 68 9.06 14.82 -11.96
CA GLY A 68 8.22 15.83 -11.30
C GLY A 68 6.97 15.27 -10.60
N GLU A 69 7.00 13.99 -10.23
CA GLU A 69 5.89 13.26 -9.59
C GLU A 69 6.02 13.14 -8.07
N GLU A 70 7.13 13.60 -7.48
CA GLU A 70 7.45 13.40 -6.07
C GLU A 70 6.41 14.01 -5.14
N GLN A 71 5.86 15.18 -5.49
CA GLN A 71 4.83 15.82 -4.67
C GLN A 71 3.50 15.05 -4.74
N ARG A 72 3.12 14.56 -5.93
CA ARG A 72 1.90 13.75 -6.09
C ARG A 72 2.02 12.43 -5.33
N LEU A 73 3.20 11.81 -5.38
CA LEU A 73 3.49 10.58 -4.66
C LEU A 73 3.43 10.78 -3.14
N ALA A 74 4.13 11.78 -2.60
CA ALA A 74 4.07 12.08 -1.16
C ALA A 74 2.65 12.35 -0.70
N ASN A 75 1.91 13.23 -1.39
CA ASN A 75 0.54 13.56 -1.02
C ASN A 75 -0.37 12.31 -1.01
N ALA A 76 -0.19 11.40 -1.96
CA ALA A 76 -0.96 10.16 -2.00
C ALA A 76 -0.65 9.24 -0.82
N LEU A 77 0.63 9.08 -0.48
CA LEU A 77 1.07 8.23 0.64
C LEU A 77 0.67 8.83 1.99
N GLU A 78 0.82 10.14 2.17
CA GLU A 78 0.41 10.88 3.38
C GLU A 78 -1.11 10.84 3.59
N ALA A 79 -1.91 11.00 2.52
CA ALA A 79 -3.36 10.92 2.61
C ALA A 79 -3.87 9.53 3.06
N MET A 80 -3.06 8.49 2.90
CA MET A 80 -3.35 7.12 3.35
C MET A 80 -2.72 6.78 4.70
N GLU A 81 -1.98 7.67 5.36
CA GLU A 81 -1.41 7.37 6.67
C GLU A 81 -2.51 7.09 7.69
N LYS A 82 -2.28 6.06 8.51
CA LYS A 82 -3.20 5.70 9.59
C LYS A 82 -3.24 6.87 10.57
N ARG A 83 -4.37 7.58 10.62
CA ARG A 83 -4.62 8.54 11.70
C ARG A 83 -4.59 7.77 13.02
N ALA A 84 -3.80 8.24 13.98
CA ALA A 84 -3.85 7.70 15.34
C ALA A 84 -5.26 8.02 15.89
N ASP A 85 -6.00 6.97 16.25
CA ASP A 85 -7.27 7.07 16.95
C ASP A 85 -7.04 7.50 18.41
#